data_AF-A0A7Y3FWW7-F1
#
_entry.id   AF-A0A7Y3FWW7-F1
#
_cell.length_a   1.000
_cell.length_b   1.000
_cell.length_c   1.000
_cell.angle_alpha   90.00
_cell.angle_beta   90.00
_cell.angle_gamma   90.00
#
_symmetry.space_group_name_H-M   'P 1'
#
loop_
_entity.id
_entity.type
_entity.pdbx_description
1 polymer ?
#
loop_
_entity_poly.entity_id
_entity_poly.type
_entity_poly.pdbx_seq_one_letter_code
_entity_poly.pdbx_strand_id
1 'polypeptide(L)' 'MTVRIVRLGTKRNKDEGLRLGTVRRPPRGIPKSEFATQNWYDVW' A
#
# COMPACT_ATOMS: atom_id res chain seq x y z
N MET A 1 1.38 17.82 12.74
CA MET A 1 1.69 16.49 12.18
C MET A 1 0.55 15.58 12.58
N THR A 2 -0.18 15.01 11.62
CA THR A 2 -1.41 14.25 11.92
C THR A 2 -1.18 12.80 11.56
N VAL A 3 -1.35 11.89 12.52
CA VAL A 3 -1.31 10.45 12.27
C VAL A 3 -2.63 10.04 11.62
N ARG A 4 -2.58 9.31 10.51
CA ARG A 4 -3.74 8.69 9.88
C ARG A 4 -3.52 7.19 9.80
N ILE A 5 -4.53 6.43 10.19
CA ILE A 5 -4.55 4.98 10.00
C ILE A 5 -5.23 4.73 8.65
N VAL A 6 -4.54 4.04 7.75
CA VAL A 6 -5.06 3.66 6.43
C VAL A 6 -5.14 2.15 6.31
N ARG A 7 -6.06 1.67 5.47
CA ARG A 7 -6.16 0.27 5.09
C ARG A 7 -5.50 0.07 3.73
N LEU A 8 -4.50 -0.79 3.64
CA LEU A 8 -3.91 -1.16 2.35
C LEU A 8 -4.90 -1.99 1.54
N GLY A 9 -4.83 -1.88 0.21
CA GLY A 9 -5.80 -2.51 -0.69
C GLY A 9 -7.09 -1.70 -0.91
N THR A 10 -7.26 -0.56 -0.26
CA THR A 10 -8.38 0.37 -0.52
C THR A 10 -7.93 1.61 -1.26
N LYS A 11 -8.90 2.33 -1.82
CA LYS A 11 -8.69 3.61 -2.52
C LYS A 11 -7.87 4.57 -1.65
N ARG A 12 -6.95 5.28 -2.29
CA ARG A 12 -6.05 6.23 -1.65
C ARG A 12 -6.79 7.48 -1.18
N ASN A 13 -6.31 8.03 -0.08
CA ASN A 13 -6.72 9.35 0.34
C ASN A 13 -5.92 10.43 -0.40
N LYS A 14 -6.50 11.63 -0.47
CA LYS A 14 -5.77 12.78 -0.96
C LYS A 14 -4.56 13.05 -0.05
N ASP A 15 -3.42 13.37 -0.67
CA ASP A 15 -2.17 13.74 0.02
C ASP A 15 -1.60 12.64 0.93
N GLU A 16 -1.90 11.36 0.63
CA GLU A 16 -1.39 10.21 1.39
C GLU A 16 0.12 9.99 1.20
N GLY A 17 0.65 10.33 0.02
CA GLY A 17 2.05 10.11 -0.33
C GLY A 17 2.33 8.68 -0.84
N LEU A 18 3.60 8.29 -0.80
CA LEU A 18 4.09 7.02 -1.34
C LEU A 18 3.91 5.88 -0.32
N ARG A 19 3.41 4.72 -0.77
CA ARG A 19 3.32 3.48 0.02
C ARG A 19 4.54 2.60 -0.25
N LEU A 20 5.34 2.34 0.77
CA LEU A 20 6.56 1.51 0.71
C LEU A 20 6.31 0.09 1.24
N GLY A 21 6.69 -0.91 0.46
CA GLY A 21 6.47 -2.34 0.72
C GLY A 21 7.55 -3.03 1.56
N THR A 22 8.17 -2.36 2.53
CA THR A 22 9.28 -2.92 3.33
C THR A 22 8.82 -3.80 4.50
N VAL A 23 7.73 -4.55 4.32
CA VAL A 23 7.08 -5.33 5.39
C VAL A 23 7.53 -6.79 5.42
N ARG A 24 7.60 -7.38 6.62
CA ARG A 24 7.97 -8.80 6.80
C ARG A 24 6.90 -9.79 6.32
N ARG A 25 5.65 -9.36 6.20
CA ARG A 25 4.50 -10.19 5.81
C ARG A 25 3.80 -9.55 4.61
N PRO A 26 4.21 -9.88 3.37
CA PRO A 26 3.53 -9.39 2.17
C PRO A 26 2.06 -9.82 2.12
N PRO A 27 1.23 -9.09 1.36
CA PRO A 27 -0.12 -9.51 1.00
C PRO A 27 -0.07 -10.89 0.33
N ARG A 28 -0.84 -11.83 0.85
CA ARG A 28 -0.87 -13.21 0.38
C ARG A 28 -1.90 -13.35 -0.73
N GLY A 29 -1.57 -14.14 -1.76
CA GLY A 29 -2.47 -14.39 -2.89
C GLY A 29 -2.57 -13.24 -3.89
N ILE A 30 -1.76 -12.19 -3.76
CA ILE A 30 -1.67 -11.08 -4.71
C ILE A 30 -0.30 -11.14 -5.38
N PRO A 31 -0.24 -11.24 -6.71
CA PRO A 31 1.03 -11.17 -7.44
C PRO A 31 1.75 -9.84 -7.19
N LYS A 32 3.08 -9.86 -7.09
CA LYS A 32 3.89 -8.63 -6.88
C LYS A 32 3.62 -7.56 -7.95
N SER A 33 3.36 -7.97 -9.18
CA SER A 33 2.99 -7.09 -10.30
C SER A 33 1.68 -6.32 -10.08
N GLU A 34 0.81 -6.81 -9.20
CA GLU A 34 -0.50 -6.20 -8.93
C GLU A 34 -0.50 -5.30 -7.70
N PHE A 35 0.62 -5.18 -6.97
CA PHE A 35 0.68 -4.40 -5.73
C PHE A 35 0.33 -2.93 -5.94
N ALA A 36 0.84 -2.29 -7.00
CA ALA A 36 0.52 -0.92 -7.32
C ALA A 36 -0.94 -0.78 -7.78
N THR A 37 -1.37 -1.65 -8.71
CA THR A 37 -2.71 -1.65 -9.29
C THR A 37 -3.81 -1.79 -8.23
N GLN A 38 -3.59 -2.68 -7.26
CA GLN A 38 -4.54 -2.94 -6.18
C GLN A 38 -4.35 -2.02 -4.96
N ASN A 39 -3.54 -0.96 -5.04
CA ASN A 39 -3.27 -0.03 -3.94
C ASN A 39 -2.68 -0.69 -2.68
N TRP A 40 -1.76 -1.64 -2.82
CA TRP A 40 -0.99 -2.16 -1.69
C TRP A 40 0.26 -1.33 -1.45
N TYR A 41 1.17 -1.27 -2.43
CA TYR A 41 2.43 -0.54 -2.36
C TYR A 41 2.78 0.01 -3.73
N ASP A 42 3.44 1.16 -3.77
CA ASP A 42 3.99 1.72 -5.01
C ASP A 42 5.35 1.14 -5.34
N VAL A 43 6.17 0.98 -4.30
CA VAL A 43 7.54 0.50 -4.41
C VAL A 43 7.73 -0.61 -3.41
N TRP A 44 8.32 -1.70 -3.90
CA TRP A 44 8.66 -2.87 -3.13
C TRP A 44 10.16 -3.09 -3.14
#